data_AF-A0A2R6B5A9-F1
#
_entry.id   AF-A0A2R6B5A9-F1
#
_cell.length_a   1.000
_cell.length_b   1.000
_cell.length_c   1.000
_cell.angle_alpha   90.00
_cell.angle_beta   90.00
_cell.angle_gamma   90.00
#
_symmetry.space_group_name_H-M   'P 1'
#
loop_
_entity.id
_entity.type
_entity.pdbx_description
1 polymer ?
#
loop_
_entity_poly.entity_id
_entity_poly.type
_entity_poly.pdbx_seq_one_letter_code
_entity_poly.pdbx_strand_id
1 'polypeptide(L)'
;MASRLFAFLDELIQVVVMEPVIKSELESELAPTLLALIRPRNMEILSALATSPMSTRQLSKLLGLKESNVSARLQELVKYGFVKDEGWRRVNERNVKLYSLGVSGLSLDFLPQGYKLRLRKPSKRPTLETTFYYEDFESPTIDFEFIGRQRELESLAEKRSTLIWGIAGIGKTTLVAKLAQSVHTPIFWHRIRETDSFIFLINKIAVYLSKFARANLAALLEEGERNPEVLGELAIQELAHLKALVVFDDYHLLADSELKKFIAKFVRRHKAIVISRVKPVELLGYGVVELELSGFSKRDAKSFIESRLHRRVSEEDIKTISEKTENHPLALELLCQATLKSGELPEGVLVASESFVSELSLTLSQEELQLLSALSVFREAVPVDAIKWVVTTRLPIRRILQNLEKRGIVKRRGGLYGAHSLIREALYNKMGSPEQHSRAASYYRKLADTRSTLEALYHYAEAGDSAGVLDTIKCCWDSATEQGFSEVLSKLIDTLLRQP
;
A
#
# COMPACT_ATOMS: atom_id res chain seq x y z
N MET A 1 -4.37 50.17 30.70
CA MET A 1 -3.45 49.22 30.03
C MET A 1 -4.12 47.94 29.54
N ALA A 2 -5.32 47.57 30.03
CA ALA A 2 -6.08 46.43 29.50
C ALA A 2 -6.86 46.72 28.19
N SER A 3 -7.10 47.98 27.84
CA SER A 3 -7.89 48.36 26.64
C SER A 3 -7.10 48.45 25.33
N ARG A 4 -5.75 48.34 25.36
CA ARG A 4 -4.91 48.26 24.15
C ARG A 4 -4.54 46.83 23.75
N LEU A 5 -4.74 45.84 24.61
CA LEU A 5 -4.54 44.42 24.28
C LEU A 5 -5.74 43.82 23.53
N PHE A 6 -6.95 44.33 23.76
CA PHE A 6 -8.14 43.89 23.03
C PHE A 6 -8.19 44.41 21.58
N ALA A 7 -7.66 45.60 21.31
CA ALA A 7 -7.57 46.13 19.95
C ALA A 7 -6.57 45.36 19.07
N PHE A 8 -5.56 44.71 19.67
CA PHE A 8 -4.58 43.88 18.94
C PHE A 8 -5.09 42.44 18.70
N LEU A 9 -6.12 42.02 19.45
CA LEU A 9 -6.81 40.73 19.26
C LEU A 9 -7.94 40.83 18.23
N ASP A 10 -8.59 41.98 18.08
CA ASP A 10 -9.63 42.19 17.05
C ASP A 10 -9.06 42.35 15.62
N GLU A 11 -7.79 42.76 15.45
CA GLU A 11 -7.11 42.73 14.13
C GLU A 11 -6.58 41.33 13.75
N LEU A 12 -6.47 40.39 14.69
CA LEU A 12 -6.10 39.00 14.44
C LEU A 12 -7.30 38.05 14.27
N ILE A 13 -8.52 38.57 14.49
CA ILE A 13 -9.79 37.84 14.34
C ILE A 13 -10.61 38.53 13.23
N GLN A 14 -10.00 38.77 12.06
CA GLN A 14 -10.75 38.67 10.81
C GLN A 14 -10.69 37.21 10.36
N VAL A 15 -11.61 36.43 10.93
CA VAL A 15 -11.89 35.06 10.56
C VAL A 15 -12.14 35.03 9.05
N VAL A 16 -11.13 34.52 8.36
CA VAL A 16 -11.18 34.07 6.99
C VAL A 16 -12.42 33.20 6.86
N VAL A 17 -13.40 33.71 6.11
CA VAL A 17 -14.50 32.91 5.57
C VAL A 17 -13.84 31.76 4.82
N MET A 18 -13.89 30.57 5.43
CA MET A 18 -13.41 29.34 4.82
C MET A 18 -14.32 29.04 3.63
N GLU A 19 -13.89 29.44 2.44
CA GLU A 19 -14.38 28.86 1.21
C GLU A 19 -14.03 27.35 1.19
N PRO A 20 -14.87 26.50 0.59
CA PRO A 20 -14.77 25.05 0.74
C PRO A 20 -13.47 24.56 0.11
N VAL A 21 -12.57 24.07 0.95
CA VAL A 21 -11.46 23.23 0.54
C VAL A 21 -12.08 21.95 -0.01
N ILE A 22 -12.09 21.83 -1.34
CA ILE A 22 -12.52 20.60 -2.03
C ILE A 22 -11.74 19.44 -1.43
N LYS A 23 -12.48 18.51 -0.84
CA LYS A 23 -12.06 17.30 -0.14
C LYS A 23 -11.11 16.46 -1.01
N SER A 24 -9.99 16.06 -0.42
CA SER A 24 -8.98 15.13 -0.97
C SER A 24 -9.52 13.74 -1.32
N GLU A 25 -10.74 13.43 -0.89
CA GLU A 25 -11.45 12.15 -1.07
C GLU A 25 -11.77 11.84 -2.55
N LEU A 26 -11.98 12.87 -3.39
CA LEU A 26 -12.21 12.69 -4.82
C LEU A 26 -10.92 12.35 -5.60
N GLU A 27 -9.74 12.70 -5.10
CA GLU A 27 -8.53 12.74 -5.94
C GLU A 27 -8.02 11.34 -6.36
N SER A 28 -8.25 10.31 -5.54
CA SER A 28 -7.88 8.91 -5.83
C SER A 28 -8.75 8.28 -6.92
N GLU A 29 -10.07 8.42 -6.82
CA GLU A 29 -11.03 7.89 -7.82
C GLU A 29 -11.08 8.75 -9.09
N LEU A 30 -10.73 10.03 -9.00
CA LEU A 30 -10.69 10.94 -10.14
C LEU A 30 -9.52 10.65 -11.08
N ALA A 31 -8.42 10.01 -10.65
CA ALA A 31 -7.21 9.93 -11.48
C ALA A 31 -7.44 9.33 -12.89
N PRO A 32 -8.16 8.18 -13.04
CA PRO A 32 -8.51 7.64 -14.35
C PRO A 32 -9.44 8.57 -15.14
N THR A 33 -10.41 9.19 -14.47
CA THR A 33 -11.35 10.15 -15.07
C THR A 33 -10.64 11.41 -15.56
N LEU A 34 -9.75 11.99 -14.77
CA LEU A 34 -8.92 13.15 -15.12
C LEU A 34 -7.97 12.82 -16.27
N LEU A 35 -7.36 11.63 -16.28
CA LEU A 35 -6.59 11.13 -17.43
C LEU A 35 -7.44 11.00 -18.69
N ALA A 36 -8.67 10.48 -18.58
CA ALA A 36 -9.60 10.37 -19.70
C ALA A 36 -9.99 11.74 -20.28
N LEU A 37 -9.87 12.83 -19.51
CA LEU A 37 -10.12 14.20 -19.95
C LEU A 37 -8.91 14.85 -20.65
N ILE A 38 -7.71 14.30 -20.50
CA ILE A 38 -6.49 14.75 -21.18
C ILE A 38 -6.49 14.18 -22.61
N ARG A 39 -7.40 14.69 -23.44
CA ARG A 39 -7.54 14.37 -24.88
C ARG A 39 -7.21 15.60 -25.73
N PRO A 40 -6.73 15.43 -26.98
CA PRO A 40 -6.32 16.53 -27.85
C PRO A 40 -7.32 17.70 -27.90
N ARG A 41 -8.61 17.40 -28.10
CA ARG A 41 -9.67 18.44 -28.18
C ARG A 41 -9.93 19.19 -26.88
N ASN A 42 -9.76 18.54 -25.73
CA ASN A 42 -9.87 19.23 -24.43
C ASN A 42 -8.63 20.09 -24.20
N MET A 43 -7.44 19.62 -24.59
CA MET A 43 -6.21 20.41 -24.51
C MET A 43 -6.25 21.66 -25.39
N GLU A 44 -6.84 21.58 -26.59
CA GLU A 44 -7.10 22.73 -27.45
C GLU A 44 -8.03 23.77 -26.79
N ILE A 45 -9.12 23.32 -26.15
CA ILE A 45 -10.04 24.19 -25.39
C ILE A 45 -9.31 24.86 -24.22
N LEU A 46 -8.56 24.10 -23.44
CA LEU A 46 -7.79 24.62 -22.30
C LEU A 46 -6.71 25.61 -22.77
N SER A 47 -6.02 25.32 -23.87
CA SER A 47 -5.03 26.23 -24.46
C SER A 47 -5.67 27.52 -24.95
N ALA A 48 -6.88 27.46 -25.53
CA ALA A 48 -7.60 28.66 -25.92
C ALA A 48 -7.99 29.50 -24.69
N LEU A 49 -8.54 28.86 -23.67
CA LEU A 49 -8.94 29.52 -22.41
C LEU A 49 -7.76 30.05 -21.58
N ALA A 50 -6.55 29.55 -21.81
CA ALA A 50 -5.33 30.09 -21.21
C ALA A 50 -5.03 31.51 -21.67
N THR A 51 -5.53 31.92 -22.84
CA THR A 51 -5.25 33.25 -23.40
C THR A 51 -6.21 34.31 -22.90
N SER A 52 -7.51 34.00 -22.82
CA SER A 52 -8.54 34.85 -22.22
C SER A 52 -9.82 34.06 -21.96
N PRO A 53 -10.74 34.56 -21.11
CA PRO A 53 -12.07 33.96 -20.97
C PRO A 53 -12.87 33.99 -22.28
N MET A 54 -13.48 32.86 -22.65
CA MET A 54 -14.21 32.72 -23.91
C MET A 54 -15.59 32.08 -23.72
N SER A 55 -16.52 32.39 -24.61
CA SER A 55 -17.82 31.72 -24.73
C SER A 55 -17.73 30.44 -25.56
N THR A 56 -18.72 29.55 -25.41
CA THR A 56 -18.87 28.33 -26.22
C THR A 56 -18.83 28.63 -27.72
N ARG A 57 -19.46 29.73 -28.15
CA ARG A 57 -19.50 30.16 -29.56
C ARG A 57 -18.13 30.63 -30.07
N GLN A 58 -17.38 31.36 -29.25
CA GLN A 58 -16.02 31.78 -29.61
C GLN A 58 -15.09 30.58 -29.73
N LEU A 59 -15.15 29.64 -28.78
CA LEU A 59 -14.37 28.40 -28.81
C LEU A 59 -14.75 27.51 -30.02
N SER A 60 -16.04 27.39 -30.31
CA SER A 60 -16.53 26.68 -31.50
C SER A 60 -15.98 27.25 -32.79
N LYS A 61 -16.02 28.58 -32.95
CA LYS A 61 -15.47 29.26 -34.13
C LYS A 61 -13.96 29.13 -34.23
N LEU A 62 -13.25 29.26 -33.11
CA LEU A 62 -11.79 29.18 -33.06
C LEU A 62 -11.27 27.77 -33.38
N LEU A 63 -11.94 26.74 -32.88
CA LEU A 63 -11.51 25.34 -32.99
C LEU A 63 -12.15 24.58 -34.18
N GLY A 64 -13.08 25.21 -34.90
CA GLY A 64 -13.81 24.58 -36.01
C GLY A 64 -14.71 23.43 -35.56
N LEU A 65 -15.25 23.49 -34.34
CA LEU A 65 -16.07 22.43 -33.73
C LEU A 65 -17.54 22.85 -33.64
N LYS A 66 -18.48 21.90 -33.63
CA LYS A 66 -19.89 22.18 -33.34
C LYS A 66 -20.04 22.73 -31.91
N GLU A 67 -20.84 23.79 -31.74
CA GLU A 67 -21.08 24.41 -30.42
C GLU A 67 -21.59 23.41 -29.37
N SER A 68 -22.44 22.45 -29.76
CA SER A 68 -22.92 21.38 -28.88
C SER A 68 -21.78 20.53 -28.32
N ASN A 69 -20.76 20.23 -29.13
CA ASN A 69 -19.61 19.42 -28.73
C ASN A 69 -18.69 20.19 -27.79
N VAL A 70 -18.49 21.49 -28.06
CA VAL A 70 -17.72 22.38 -27.19
C VAL A 70 -18.43 22.55 -25.85
N SER A 71 -19.76 22.74 -25.87
CA SER A 71 -20.57 22.85 -24.66
C SER A 71 -20.48 21.60 -23.79
N ALA A 72 -20.65 20.41 -24.37
CA ALA A 72 -20.55 19.16 -23.62
C ALA A 72 -19.18 19.00 -22.94
N ARG A 73 -18.09 19.30 -23.67
CA ARG A 73 -16.71 19.26 -23.14
C ARG A 73 -16.48 20.28 -22.05
N LEU A 74 -17.00 21.50 -22.20
CA LEU A 74 -16.89 22.54 -21.18
C LEU A 74 -17.61 22.15 -19.88
N GLN A 75 -18.82 21.58 -19.97
CA GLN A 75 -19.55 21.10 -18.79
C GLN A 75 -18.75 20.04 -18.03
N GLU A 76 -18.16 19.09 -18.77
CA GLU A 76 -17.30 18.05 -18.20
C GLU A 76 -16.03 18.63 -17.57
N LEU A 77 -15.33 19.54 -18.26
CA LEU A 77 -14.13 20.19 -17.74
C LEU A 77 -14.39 21.11 -16.54
N VAL A 78 -15.58 21.71 -16.45
CA VAL A 78 -16.04 22.50 -15.29
C VAL A 78 -16.30 21.59 -14.10
N LYS A 79 -16.97 20.45 -14.31
CA LYS A 79 -17.25 19.46 -13.26
C LYS A 79 -15.98 19.02 -12.53
N TYR A 80 -14.87 18.88 -13.24
CA TYR A 80 -13.59 18.42 -12.69
C TYR A 80 -12.58 19.55 -12.44
N GLY A 81 -12.99 20.81 -12.54
CA GLY A 81 -12.19 21.97 -12.14
C GLY A 81 -11.05 22.37 -13.08
N PHE A 82 -10.96 21.81 -14.29
CA PHE A 82 -10.02 22.27 -15.33
C PHE A 82 -10.43 23.63 -15.90
N VAL A 83 -11.72 23.91 -15.92
CA VAL A 83 -12.33 25.15 -16.44
C VAL A 83 -13.21 25.76 -15.33
N LYS A 84 -13.23 27.08 -15.25
CA LYS A 84 -14.15 27.82 -14.38
C LYS A 84 -15.31 28.36 -15.21
N ASP A 85 -16.50 28.24 -14.67
CA ASP A 85 -17.69 28.92 -15.16
C ASP A 85 -17.69 30.36 -14.60
N GLU A 86 -17.49 31.35 -15.46
CA GLU A 86 -17.45 32.78 -15.09
C GLU A 86 -18.86 33.40 -15.04
N GLY A 87 -19.89 32.60 -15.28
CA GLY A 87 -21.28 33.04 -15.37
C GLY A 87 -21.62 33.79 -16.66
N TRP A 88 -22.81 34.38 -16.68
CA TRP A 88 -23.30 35.17 -17.80
C TRP A 88 -22.73 36.58 -17.76
N ARG A 89 -22.09 37.01 -18.85
CA ARG A 89 -21.62 38.38 -19.03
C ARG A 89 -22.16 38.97 -20.32
N ARG A 90 -22.37 40.28 -20.33
CA ARG A 90 -22.80 41.01 -21.51
C ARG A 90 -21.57 41.37 -22.35
N VAL A 91 -21.47 40.79 -23.54
CA VAL A 91 -20.37 41.02 -24.49
C VAL A 91 -20.99 41.37 -25.85
N ASN A 92 -20.62 42.53 -26.41
CA ASN A 92 -21.14 43.04 -27.69
C ASN A 92 -22.68 42.96 -27.75
N GLU A 93 -23.35 43.56 -26.76
CA GLU A 93 -24.81 43.67 -26.62
C GLU A 93 -25.57 42.35 -26.40
N ARG A 94 -24.88 41.20 -26.35
CA ARG A 94 -25.51 39.88 -26.09
C ARG A 94 -25.04 39.32 -24.76
N ASN A 95 -25.94 38.63 -24.07
CA ASN A 95 -25.59 37.86 -22.89
C ASN A 95 -24.99 36.54 -23.34
N VAL A 96 -23.73 36.32 -22.98
CA VAL A 96 -23.01 35.08 -23.28
C VAL A 96 -22.40 34.54 -22.00
N LYS A 97 -22.45 33.21 -21.86
CA LYS A 97 -21.80 32.52 -20.77
C LYS A 97 -20.31 32.39 -21.07
N LEU A 98 -19.46 32.83 -20.14
CA LEU A 98 -18.01 32.81 -20.29
C LEU A 98 -17.39 31.72 -19.44
N TYR A 99 -16.28 31.20 -19.93
CA TYR A 99 -15.47 30.20 -19.27
C TYR A 99 -14.03 30.70 -19.20
N SER A 100 -13.31 30.37 -18.13
CA SER A 100 -11.88 30.69 -17.98
C SER A 100 -11.08 29.46 -17.54
N LEU A 101 -9.76 29.52 -17.69
CA LEU A 101 -8.91 28.40 -17.28
C LEU A 101 -8.87 28.26 -15.76
N GLY A 102 -9.19 27.07 -15.25
CA GLY A 102 -9.22 26.77 -13.81
C GLY A 102 -7.87 26.31 -13.23
N VAL A 103 -6.94 25.92 -14.10
CA VAL A 103 -5.63 25.33 -13.73
C VAL A 103 -4.48 26.09 -14.40
N SER A 104 -3.37 26.30 -13.69
CA SER A 104 -2.14 26.91 -14.22
C SER A 104 -1.14 25.88 -14.75
N GLY A 105 -1.37 24.59 -14.51
CA GLY A 105 -0.53 23.52 -15.04
C GLY A 105 -1.04 22.14 -14.69
N LEU A 106 -0.58 21.17 -15.48
CA LEU A 106 -0.83 19.74 -15.31
C LEU A 106 0.54 19.05 -15.35
N SER A 107 0.86 18.21 -14.37
CA SER A 107 2.05 17.34 -14.44
C SER A 107 1.68 15.90 -14.16
N LEU A 108 2.23 14.99 -14.96
CA LEU A 108 2.13 13.56 -14.77
C LEU A 108 3.54 13.04 -14.49
N ASP A 109 3.80 12.58 -13.27
CA ASP A 109 5.07 11.95 -12.92
C ASP A 109 4.88 10.44 -12.95
N PHE A 110 5.58 9.75 -13.84
CA PHE A 110 5.66 8.30 -13.80
C PHE A 110 6.61 7.88 -12.68
N LEU A 111 6.09 7.14 -11.73
CA LEU A 111 6.84 6.57 -10.60
C LEU A 111 7.01 5.07 -10.84
N PRO A 112 8.04 4.42 -10.30
CA PRO A 112 8.16 2.96 -10.36
C PRO A 112 6.87 2.25 -9.94
N GLN A 113 6.24 2.76 -8.89
CA GLN A 113 5.00 2.25 -8.34
C GLN A 113 3.72 2.69 -9.05
N GLY A 114 3.78 3.48 -10.14
CA GLY A 114 2.60 3.90 -10.91
C GLY A 114 2.71 5.32 -11.44
N TYR A 115 1.73 6.18 -11.20
CA TYR A 115 1.82 7.57 -11.63
C TYR A 115 1.20 8.52 -10.63
N LYS A 116 1.75 9.74 -10.63
CA LYS A 116 1.30 10.85 -9.81
C LYS A 116 0.78 11.95 -10.71
N LEU A 117 -0.50 12.25 -10.60
CA LEU A 117 -1.14 13.32 -11.35
C LEU A 117 -1.21 14.57 -10.47
N ARG A 118 -0.70 15.70 -10.97
CA ARG A 118 -0.80 16.99 -10.28
C ARG A 118 -1.48 18.04 -11.13
N LEU A 119 -2.51 18.68 -10.56
CA LEU A 119 -3.13 19.89 -11.12
C LEU A 119 -2.68 21.10 -10.31
N ARG A 120 -2.00 22.04 -10.95
CA ARG A 120 -1.61 23.32 -10.34
C ARG A 120 -2.74 24.31 -10.54
N LYS A 121 -3.19 24.97 -9.46
CA LYS A 121 -4.12 26.10 -9.54
C LYS A 121 -3.36 27.43 -9.63
N PRO A 122 -3.97 28.51 -10.14
CA PRO A 122 -3.33 29.83 -10.23
C PRO A 122 -2.99 30.49 -8.87
N SER A 123 -3.63 30.05 -7.77
CA SER A 123 -3.36 30.53 -6.40
C SER A 123 -2.13 29.86 -5.77
N LYS A 124 -1.49 30.51 -4.78
CA LYS A 124 -0.25 30.02 -4.12
C LYS A 124 -0.37 28.66 -3.39
N ARG A 125 -1.56 28.03 -3.36
CA ARG A 125 -1.93 26.59 -3.17
C ARG A 125 -3.47 26.48 -3.37
N PRO A 126 -4.09 25.32 -3.65
CA PRO A 126 -3.62 23.93 -3.58
C PRO A 126 -3.25 23.32 -4.94
N THR A 127 -2.41 22.28 -4.88
CA THR A 127 -2.13 21.34 -5.97
C THR A 127 -2.99 20.10 -5.71
N LEU A 128 -3.86 19.71 -6.64
CA LEU A 128 -4.52 18.39 -6.59
C LEU A 128 -3.40 17.36 -6.78
N GLU A 129 -3.22 16.40 -5.88
CA GLU A 129 -2.12 15.43 -5.94
C GLU A 129 -2.66 14.03 -5.63
N THR A 130 -2.79 13.22 -6.67
CA THR A 130 -3.22 11.82 -6.52
C THR A 130 -2.11 10.87 -6.96
N THR A 131 -1.91 9.80 -6.20
CA THR A 131 -0.89 8.78 -6.44
C THR A 131 -1.58 7.45 -6.68
N PHE A 132 -1.36 6.88 -7.87
CA PHE A 132 -1.87 5.57 -8.23
C PHE A 132 -0.78 4.51 -8.06
N TYR A 133 -1.08 3.44 -7.33
CA TYR A 133 -0.15 2.33 -7.08
C TYR A 133 -0.46 1.12 -8.01
N TYR A 134 0.38 0.90 -9.03
CA TYR A 134 0.28 -0.20 -10.01
C TYR A 134 0.89 -1.53 -9.55
N GLU A 135 1.75 -1.54 -8.53
CA GLU A 135 2.66 -2.67 -8.26
C GLU A 135 2.18 -3.68 -7.21
N ASP A 136 0.99 -3.50 -6.63
CA ASP A 136 0.58 -4.34 -5.50
C ASP A 136 -0.03 -5.69 -5.91
N PHE A 137 0.12 -6.10 -7.18
CA PHE A 137 -0.39 -7.36 -7.76
C PHE A 137 0.69 -8.39 -8.08
N GLU A 138 1.96 -7.99 -8.06
CA GLU A 138 3.06 -8.84 -8.53
C GLU A 138 3.64 -9.67 -7.39
N SER A 139 4.04 -10.90 -7.69
CA SER A 139 4.77 -11.73 -6.73
C SER A 139 6.09 -11.06 -6.36
N PRO A 140 6.55 -11.17 -5.09
CA PRO A 140 7.89 -10.75 -4.72
C PRO A 140 8.96 -11.39 -5.62
N THR A 141 9.98 -10.63 -6.02
CA THR A 141 11.14 -11.18 -6.73
C THR A 141 12.05 -11.91 -5.75
N ILE A 142 12.58 -13.06 -6.18
CA ILE A 142 13.63 -13.79 -5.49
C ILE A 142 14.90 -13.66 -6.31
N ASP A 143 15.82 -12.85 -5.80
CA ASP A 143 17.12 -12.55 -6.43
C ASP A 143 18.28 -13.23 -5.69
N PHE A 144 17.97 -14.28 -4.92
CA PHE A 144 18.93 -15.08 -4.16
C PHE A 144 18.74 -16.56 -4.47
N GLU A 145 19.77 -17.37 -4.19
CA GLU A 145 19.70 -18.81 -4.36
C GLU A 145 18.64 -19.41 -3.42
N PHE A 146 17.63 -20.06 -4.00
CA PHE A 146 16.56 -20.75 -3.29
C PHE A 146 16.99 -22.18 -2.99
N ILE A 147 16.96 -22.58 -1.70
CA ILE A 147 17.45 -23.88 -1.23
C ILE A 147 16.32 -24.67 -0.57
N GLY A 148 16.25 -25.97 -0.87
CA GLY A 148 15.33 -26.91 -0.25
C GLY A 148 13.88 -26.77 -0.72
N ARG A 149 12.93 -27.25 0.10
CA ARG A 149 11.47 -27.14 -0.10
C ARG A 149 10.90 -27.79 -1.36
N GLN A 150 11.61 -28.76 -1.93
CA GLN A 150 11.22 -29.37 -3.20
C GLN A 150 9.86 -30.08 -3.11
N ARG A 151 9.60 -30.78 -2.00
CA ARG A 151 8.31 -31.49 -1.78
C ARG A 151 7.15 -30.52 -1.65
N GLU A 152 7.37 -29.41 -0.94
CA GLU A 152 6.36 -28.37 -0.76
C GLU A 152 6.06 -27.66 -2.09
N LEU A 153 7.07 -27.39 -2.93
CA LEU A 153 6.89 -26.85 -4.28
C LEU A 153 6.09 -27.81 -5.17
N GLU A 154 6.39 -29.10 -5.13
CA GLU A 154 5.67 -30.13 -5.88
C GLU A 154 4.19 -30.19 -5.48
N SER A 155 3.90 -30.14 -4.17
CA SER A 155 2.53 -30.08 -3.65
C SER A 155 1.78 -28.81 -4.12
N LEU A 156 2.45 -27.65 -4.15
CA LEU A 156 1.84 -26.41 -4.63
C LEU A 156 1.60 -26.36 -6.15
N ALA A 157 2.34 -27.15 -6.92
CA ALA A 157 2.15 -27.25 -8.36
C ALA A 157 0.82 -27.93 -8.73
N GLU A 158 0.24 -28.73 -7.82
CA GLU A 158 -1.05 -29.40 -8.03
C GLU A 158 -2.19 -28.43 -8.35
N LYS A 159 -3.25 -28.90 -9.05
CA LYS A 159 -4.36 -28.04 -9.51
C LYS A 159 -5.38 -27.66 -8.42
N ARG A 160 -5.06 -27.86 -7.14
CA ARG A 160 -5.95 -27.56 -6.01
C ARG A 160 -5.57 -26.26 -5.33
N SER A 161 -6.54 -25.65 -4.65
CA SER A 161 -6.26 -24.53 -3.76
C SER A 161 -5.48 -25.02 -2.54
N THR A 162 -4.49 -24.25 -2.10
CA THR A 162 -3.60 -24.64 -1.01
C THR A 162 -3.60 -23.57 0.07
N LEU A 163 -3.73 -24.00 1.32
CA LEU A 163 -3.53 -23.17 2.50
C LEU A 163 -2.14 -23.48 3.08
N ILE A 164 -1.26 -22.49 3.03
CA ILE A 164 0.07 -22.54 3.63
C ILE A 164 0.05 -21.78 4.94
N TRP A 165 0.45 -22.44 6.03
CA TRP A 165 0.55 -21.78 7.33
C TRP A 165 1.81 -22.18 8.10
N GLY A 166 2.15 -21.42 9.14
CA GLY A 166 3.35 -21.63 9.94
C GLY A 166 3.88 -20.32 10.52
N ILE A 167 4.88 -20.39 11.39
CA ILE A 167 5.40 -19.21 12.12
C ILE A 167 6.01 -18.14 11.19
N ALA A 168 6.17 -16.92 11.69
CA ALA A 168 6.77 -15.82 10.92
C ALA A 168 8.22 -16.16 10.54
N GLY A 169 8.68 -15.77 9.34
CA GLY A 169 10.06 -16.03 8.90
C GLY A 169 10.40 -17.46 8.46
N ILE A 170 9.44 -18.39 8.53
CA ILE A 170 9.63 -19.79 8.10
C ILE A 170 9.72 -20.00 6.58
N GLY A 171 9.51 -18.93 5.79
CA GLY A 171 9.71 -18.93 4.34
C GLY A 171 8.45 -19.12 3.48
N LYS A 172 7.23 -18.96 4.03
CA LYS A 172 5.96 -19.16 3.28
C LYS A 172 5.83 -18.28 2.04
N THR A 173 5.97 -16.97 2.21
CA THR A 173 5.97 -16.00 1.09
C THR A 173 7.04 -16.33 0.05
N THR A 174 8.24 -16.71 0.51
CA THR A 174 9.36 -17.08 -0.36
C THR A 174 9.07 -18.35 -1.16
N LEU A 175 8.44 -19.36 -0.55
CA LEU A 175 8.06 -20.61 -1.21
C LEU A 175 7.08 -20.34 -2.37
N VAL A 176 6.05 -19.52 -2.13
CA VAL A 176 5.03 -19.22 -3.14
C VAL A 176 5.56 -18.26 -4.20
N ALA A 177 6.42 -17.32 -3.83
CA ALA A 177 7.12 -16.47 -4.79
C ALA A 177 8.03 -17.30 -5.72
N LYS A 178 8.66 -18.38 -5.22
CA LYS A 178 9.45 -19.30 -6.05
C LYS A 178 8.59 -20.06 -7.05
N LEU A 179 7.41 -20.53 -6.63
CA LEU A 179 6.43 -21.11 -7.54
C LEU A 179 5.98 -20.08 -8.59
N ALA A 180 5.66 -18.87 -8.17
CA ALA A 180 5.22 -17.79 -9.05
C ALA A 180 6.24 -17.49 -10.16
N GLN A 181 7.55 -17.49 -9.85
CA GLN A 181 8.61 -17.35 -10.86
C GLN A 181 8.66 -18.49 -11.89
N SER A 182 8.18 -19.69 -11.54
CA SER A 182 8.23 -20.88 -12.40
C SER A 182 7.01 -21.04 -13.31
N VAL A 183 5.93 -20.29 -13.08
CA VAL A 183 4.69 -20.40 -13.86
C VAL A 183 4.61 -19.33 -14.94
N HIS A 184 4.01 -19.68 -16.08
CA HIS A 184 3.80 -18.76 -17.21
C HIS A 184 2.39 -18.15 -17.26
N THR A 185 1.59 -18.35 -16.21
CA THR A 185 0.24 -17.79 -16.10
C THR A 185 0.28 -16.40 -15.48
N PRO A 186 -0.66 -15.49 -15.82
CA PRO A 186 -0.87 -14.26 -15.06
C PRO A 186 -0.96 -14.52 -13.54
N ILE A 187 -0.30 -13.68 -12.74
CA ILE A 187 -0.33 -13.78 -11.28
C ILE A 187 -1.09 -12.59 -10.72
N PHE A 188 -2.05 -12.84 -9.84
CA PHE A 188 -2.66 -11.83 -8.99
C PHE A 188 -2.24 -12.12 -7.55
N TRP A 189 -1.25 -11.38 -7.07
CA TRP A 189 -0.76 -11.49 -5.70
C TRP A 189 -1.29 -10.34 -4.87
N HIS A 190 -2.08 -10.63 -3.84
CA HIS A 190 -2.55 -9.64 -2.89
C HIS A 190 -2.05 -9.98 -1.49
N ARG A 191 -1.25 -9.07 -0.92
CA ARG A 191 -0.87 -9.13 0.49
C ARG A 191 -1.93 -8.40 1.32
N ILE A 192 -2.62 -9.17 2.15
CA ILE A 192 -3.70 -8.70 3.02
C ILE A 192 -3.12 -7.81 4.11
N ARG A 193 -3.84 -6.74 4.41
CA ARG A 193 -3.57 -5.79 5.48
C ARG A 193 -4.82 -5.60 6.33
N GLU A 194 -4.64 -5.08 7.54
CA GLU A 194 -5.74 -4.83 8.48
C GLU A 194 -6.72 -3.76 7.94
N THR A 195 -6.25 -2.90 7.03
CA THR A 195 -7.05 -1.86 6.39
C THR A 195 -7.72 -2.30 5.09
N ASP A 196 -7.58 -3.56 4.67
CA ASP A 196 -8.22 -4.05 3.45
C ASP A 196 -9.72 -4.27 3.65
N SER A 197 -10.51 -3.76 2.71
CA SER A 197 -11.94 -4.03 2.57
C SER A 197 -12.24 -4.85 1.33
N PHE A 198 -13.42 -5.46 1.28
CA PHE A 198 -13.91 -6.16 0.09
C PHE A 198 -13.85 -5.26 -1.16
N ILE A 199 -14.41 -4.06 -1.09
CA ILE A 199 -14.52 -3.17 -2.24
C ILE A 199 -13.14 -2.66 -2.70
N PHE A 200 -12.19 -2.48 -1.77
CA PHE A 200 -10.80 -2.18 -2.13
C PHE A 200 -10.18 -3.31 -2.96
N LEU A 201 -10.35 -4.56 -2.53
CA LEU A 201 -9.83 -5.69 -3.30
C LEU A 201 -10.51 -5.81 -4.66
N ILE A 202 -11.82 -5.58 -4.76
CA ILE A 202 -12.55 -5.62 -6.03
C ILE A 202 -12.05 -4.55 -7.01
N ASN A 203 -11.91 -3.29 -6.56
CA ASN A 203 -11.30 -2.23 -7.38
C ASN A 203 -9.89 -2.60 -7.83
N LYS A 204 -9.11 -3.17 -6.92
CA LYS A 204 -7.77 -3.68 -7.19
C LYS A 204 -7.82 -4.77 -8.30
N ILE A 205 -8.71 -5.76 -8.21
CA ILE A 205 -8.92 -6.77 -9.26
C ILE A 205 -9.31 -6.13 -10.59
N ALA A 206 -10.20 -5.12 -10.60
CA ALA A 206 -10.62 -4.44 -11.83
C ALA A 206 -9.45 -3.76 -12.55
N VAL A 207 -8.58 -3.08 -11.81
CA VAL A 207 -7.33 -2.50 -12.32
C VAL A 207 -6.41 -3.57 -12.91
N TYR A 208 -6.25 -4.70 -12.20
CA TYR A 208 -5.42 -5.80 -12.68
C TYR A 208 -5.95 -6.39 -13.98
N LEU A 209 -7.26 -6.66 -14.07
CA LEU A 209 -7.91 -7.22 -15.25
C LEU A 209 -7.80 -6.28 -16.47
N SER A 210 -7.78 -4.96 -16.24
CA SER A 210 -7.60 -3.96 -17.29
C SER A 210 -6.27 -4.09 -18.03
N LYS A 211 -5.22 -4.62 -17.37
CA LYS A 211 -3.93 -4.95 -18.02
C LYS A 211 -4.07 -5.99 -19.15
N PHE A 212 -5.15 -6.78 -19.10
CA PHE A 212 -5.47 -7.83 -20.07
C PHE A 212 -6.67 -7.46 -20.95
N ALA A 213 -6.97 -6.15 -21.08
CA ALA A 213 -8.10 -5.62 -21.83
C ALA A 213 -9.47 -6.17 -21.38
N ARG A 214 -9.59 -6.56 -20.10
CA ARG A 214 -10.84 -7.02 -19.48
C ARG A 214 -11.39 -5.92 -18.57
N ALA A 215 -12.37 -5.18 -19.08
CA ALA A 215 -12.92 -4.01 -18.41
C ALA A 215 -14.30 -4.24 -17.77
N ASN A 216 -14.89 -5.44 -17.88
CA ASN A 216 -16.25 -5.73 -17.39
C ASN A 216 -16.46 -5.36 -15.92
N LEU A 217 -15.52 -5.76 -15.06
CA LEU A 217 -15.60 -5.45 -13.63
C LEU A 217 -15.45 -3.94 -13.35
N ALA A 218 -14.57 -3.26 -14.11
CA ALA A 218 -14.40 -1.82 -13.99
C ALA A 218 -15.66 -1.05 -14.43
N ALA A 219 -16.24 -1.43 -15.57
CA ALA A 219 -17.48 -0.84 -16.07
C ALA A 219 -18.64 -1.00 -15.08
N LEU A 220 -18.79 -2.20 -14.49
CA LEU A 220 -19.83 -2.45 -13.49
C LEU A 220 -19.66 -1.59 -12.23
N LEU A 221 -18.42 -1.37 -11.79
CA LEU A 221 -18.11 -0.45 -10.68
C LEU A 221 -18.42 1.01 -11.02
N GLU A 222 -18.15 1.43 -12.27
CA GLU A 222 -18.45 2.77 -12.79
C GLU A 222 -19.96 3.04 -12.92
N GLU A 223 -20.74 2.00 -13.23
CA GLU A 223 -22.21 2.05 -13.24
C GLU A 223 -22.82 2.17 -11.82
N GLY A 224 -21.99 2.10 -10.78
CA GLY A 224 -22.40 2.30 -9.39
C GLY A 224 -22.88 1.03 -8.70
N GLU A 225 -22.62 -0.17 -9.25
CA GLU A 225 -22.90 -1.42 -8.56
C GLU A 225 -22.08 -1.52 -7.26
N ARG A 226 -22.74 -1.97 -6.20
CA ARG A 226 -22.18 -2.08 -4.84
C ARG A 226 -22.51 -3.42 -4.17
N ASN A 227 -23.33 -4.27 -4.79
CA ASN A 227 -23.68 -5.58 -4.26
C ASN A 227 -22.46 -6.51 -4.23
N PRO A 228 -22.02 -6.97 -3.04
CA PRO A 228 -20.84 -7.82 -2.91
C PRO A 228 -20.94 -9.16 -3.65
N GLU A 229 -22.15 -9.72 -3.77
CA GLU A 229 -22.34 -11.00 -4.44
C GLU A 229 -22.17 -10.88 -5.96
N VAL A 230 -22.71 -9.82 -6.56
CA VAL A 230 -22.60 -9.54 -8.00
C VAL A 230 -21.14 -9.22 -8.35
N LEU A 231 -20.53 -8.29 -7.63
CA LEU A 231 -19.14 -7.88 -7.84
C LEU A 231 -18.17 -9.04 -7.63
N GLY A 232 -18.37 -9.79 -6.54
CA GLY A 232 -17.53 -10.94 -6.19
C GLY A 232 -17.64 -12.07 -7.21
N GLU A 233 -18.84 -12.37 -7.71
CA GLU A 233 -19.05 -13.39 -8.75
C GLU A 233 -18.35 -13.01 -10.05
N LEU A 234 -18.52 -11.76 -10.52
CA LEU A 234 -17.85 -11.29 -11.74
C LEU A 234 -16.32 -11.31 -11.59
N ALA A 235 -15.79 -10.85 -10.46
CA ALA A 235 -14.36 -10.88 -10.19
C ALA A 235 -13.79 -12.31 -10.21
N ILE A 236 -14.49 -13.27 -9.58
CA ILE A 236 -14.11 -14.69 -9.62
C ILE A 236 -14.08 -15.21 -11.06
N GLN A 237 -15.13 -14.95 -11.83
CA GLN A 237 -15.26 -15.41 -13.22
C GLN A 237 -14.17 -14.85 -14.12
N GLU A 238 -13.89 -13.55 -14.05
CA GLU A 238 -12.87 -12.88 -14.86
C GLU A 238 -11.45 -13.40 -14.54
N LEU A 239 -11.10 -13.54 -13.25
CA LEU A 239 -9.81 -14.10 -12.84
C LEU A 239 -9.66 -15.58 -13.26
N ALA A 240 -10.74 -16.36 -13.17
CA ALA A 240 -10.77 -17.75 -13.62
C ALA A 240 -10.62 -17.87 -15.14
N HIS A 241 -11.29 -17.03 -15.92
CA HIS A 241 -11.16 -16.97 -17.38
C HIS A 241 -9.75 -16.57 -17.82
N LEU A 242 -9.10 -15.68 -17.08
CA LEU A 242 -7.69 -15.32 -17.27
C LEU A 242 -6.74 -16.47 -16.88
N LYS A 243 -7.24 -17.50 -16.17
CA LYS A 243 -6.47 -18.60 -15.58
C LYS A 243 -5.39 -18.12 -14.62
N ALA A 244 -5.61 -16.96 -13.99
CA ALA A 244 -4.63 -16.33 -13.14
C ALA A 244 -4.32 -17.19 -11.90
N LEU A 245 -3.05 -17.28 -11.52
CA LEU A 245 -2.67 -17.77 -10.19
C LEU A 245 -2.97 -16.67 -9.16
N VAL A 246 -3.96 -16.93 -8.30
CA VAL A 246 -4.34 -15.99 -7.24
C VAL A 246 -3.64 -16.36 -5.94
N VAL A 247 -2.98 -15.38 -5.32
CA VAL A 247 -2.29 -15.54 -4.03
C VAL A 247 -2.81 -14.51 -3.05
N PHE A 248 -3.26 -14.98 -1.89
CA PHE A 248 -3.64 -14.16 -0.74
C PHE A 248 -2.60 -14.35 0.36
N ASP A 249 -1.70 -13.37 0.51
CA ASP A 249 -0.62 -13.40 1.50
C ASP A 249 -1.02 -12.70 2.81
N ASP A 250 -0.46 -13.13 3.93
CA ASP A 250 -0.74 -12.60 5.27
C ASP A 250 -2.22 -12.65 5.71
N TYR A 251 -2.97 -13.71 5.36
CA TYR A 251 -4.42 -13.84 5.62
C TYR A 251 -4.86 -13.65 7.07
N HIS A 252 -4.04 -14.01 8.06
CA HIS A 252 -4.29 -13.70 9.49
C HIS A 252 -4.56 -12.22 9.81
N LEU A 253 -4.20 -11.27 8.95
CA LEU A 253 -4.50 -9.84 9.12
C LEU A 253 -5.90 -9.45 8.62
N LEU A 254 -6.62 -10.38 8.00
CA LEU A 254 -7.92 -10.09 7.39
C LEU A 254 -8.97 -9.77 8.43
N ALA A 255 -9.41 -8.51 8.44
CA ALA A 255 -10.50 -8.04 9.29
C ALA A 255 -11.86 -8.14 8.58
N ASP A 256 -11.99 -7.68 7.34
CA ASP A 256 -13.27 -7.50 6.64
C ASP A 256 -14.02 -8.83 6.36
N SER A 257 -15.28 -8.91 6.79
CA SER A 257 -16.07 -10.14 6.75
C SER A 257 -16.56 -10.50 5.35
N GLU A 258 -16.87 -9.51 4.52
CA GLU A 258 -17.26 -9.71 3.12
C GLU A 258 -16.08 -10.19 2.29
N LEU A 259 -14.89 -9.63 2.51
CA LEU A 259 -13.65 -10.07 1.90
C LEU A 259 -13.31 -11.51 2.31
N LYS A 260 -13.55 -11.87 3.57
CA LYS A 260 -13.42 -13.25 4.06
C LYS A 260 -14.34 -14.22 3.31
N LYS A 261 -15.61 -13.86 3.11
CA LYS A 261 -16.57 -14.65 2.31
C LYS A 261 -16.13 -14.76 0.85
N PHE A 262 -15.66 -13.67 0.26
CA PHE A 262 -15.14 -13.64 -1.11
C PHE A 262 -13.97 -14.61 -1.31
N ILE A 263 -12.95 -14.55 -0.44
CA ILE A 263 -11.78 -15.44 -0.51
C ILE A 263 -12.21 -16.90 -0.36
N ALA A 264 -13.09 -17.19 0.61
CA ALA A 264 -13.64 -18.54 0.82
C ALA A 264 -14.38 -19.07 -0.42
N LYS A 265 -15.19 -18.22 -1.08
CA LYS A 265 -15.89 -18.55 -2.33
C LYS A 265 -14.91 -18.79 -3.48
N PHE A 266 -13.84 -17.99 -3.57
CA PHE A 266 -12.79 -18.14 -4.58
C PHE A 266 -12.06 -19.48 -4.42
N VAL A 267 -11.50 -19.77 -3.24
CA VAL A 267 -10.68 -20.97 -3.01
C VAL A 267 -11.44 -22.27 -3.22
N ARG A 268 -12.77 -22.26 -3.00
CA ARG A 268 -13.66 -23.40 -3.25
C ARG A 268 -13.79 -23.75 -4.73
N ARG A 269 -13.75 -22.75 -5.61
CA ARG A 269 -14.11 -22.89 -7.03
C ARG A 269 -12.88 -22.90 -7.95
N HIS A 270 -11.84 -22.15 -7.59
CA HIS A 270 -10.66 -21.95 -8.42
C HIS A 270 -9.38 -22.03 -7.60
N LYS A 271 -8.30 -22.48 -8.25
CA LYS A 271 -6.98 -22.59 -7.62
C LYS A 271 -6.54 -21.22 -7.08
N ALA A 272 -6.33 -21.16 -5.78
CA ALA A 272 -5.66 -20.05 -5.11
C ALA A 272 -4.72 -20.57 -4.03
N ILE A 273 -3.71 -19.77 -3.70
CA ILE A 273 -2.80 -20.04 -2.59
C ILE A 273 -3.07 -19.02 -1.49
N VAL A 274 -3.41 -19.49 -0.30
CA VAL A 274 -3.58 -18.63 0.88
C VAL A 274 -2.39 -18.85 1.81
N ILE A 275 -1.75 -17.77 2.23
CA ILE A 275 -0.61 -17.80 3.15
C ILE A 275 -1.03 -17.13 4.46
N SER A 276 -0.79 -17.79 5.59
CA SER A 276 -1.15 -17.27 6.91
C SER A 276 -0.12 -17.62 7.98
N ARG A 277 -0.04 -16.84 9.07
CA ARG A 277 0.75 -17.23 10.25
C ARG A 277 0.04 -18.25 11.11
N VAL A 278 -1.25 -18.02 11.33
CA VAL A 278 -2.13 -18.88 12.11
C VAL A 278 -2.99 -19.68 11.14
N LYS A 279 -3.26 -20.95 11.46
CA LYS A 279 -4.12 -21.83 10.65
C LYS A 279 -5.56 -21.27 10.58
N PRO A 280 -6.04 -20.79 9.42
CA PRO A 280 -7.41 -20.34 9.25
C PRO A 280 -8.34 -21.56 9.07
N VAL A 281 -8.82 -22.08 10.20
CA VAL A 281 -9.63 -23.32 10.26
C VAL A 281 -10.88 -23.22 9.39
N GLU A 282 -11.43 -22.02 9.23
CA GLU A 282 -12.59 -21.76 8.38
C GLU A 282 -12.37 -22.10 6.90
N LEU A 283 -11.13 -22.02 6.39
CA LEU A 283 -10.84 -22.30 4.99
C LEU A 283 -10.79 -23.81 4.68
N LEU A 284 -10.58 -24.65 5.70
CA LEU A 284 -10.49 -26.11 5.55
C LEU A 284 -11.81 -26.71 5.06
N GLY A 285 -12.94 -26.13 5.48
CA GLY A 285 -14.28 -26.55 5.03
C GLY A 285 -14.54 -26.35 3.53
N TYR A 286 -13.64 -25.65 2.82
CA TYR A 286 -13.75 -25.36 1.39
C TYR A 286 -12.86 -26.27 0.52
N GLY A 287 -12.26 -27.33 1.09
CA GLY A 287 -11.52 -28.34 0.33
C GLY A 287 -10.11 -27.90 -0.10
N VAL A 288 -9.52 -26.95 0.62
CA VAL A 288 -8.12 -26.54 0.41
C VAL A 288 -7.17 -27.65 0.89
N VAL A 289 -6.06 -27.85 0.17
CA VAL A 289 -4.94 -28.69 0.61
C VAL A 289 -4.20 -27.94 1.70
N GLU A 290 -4.02 -28.57 2.86
CA GLU A 290 -3.26 -27.99 3.96
C GLU A 290 -1.76 -28.26 3.79
N LEU A 291 -0.94 -27.22 3.95
CA LEU A 291 0.51 -27.29 3.97
C LEU A 291 1.05 -26.48 5.15
N GLU A 292 1.38 -27.17 6.25
CA GLU A 292 2.11 -26.56 7.35
C GLU A 292 3.61 -26.49 7.01
N LEU A 293 4.17 -25.29 7.06
CA LEU A 293 5.58 -25.06 6.77
C LEU A 293 6.36 -25.01 8.09
N SER A 294 7.22 -26.00 8.29
CA SER A 294 8.12 -26.15 9.45
C SER A 294 9.57 -25.75 9.11
N GLY A 295 10.51 -25.87 10.06
CA GLY A 295 11.94 -25.63 9.83
C GLY A 295 12.52 -26.49 8.70
N PHE A 296 13.70 -26.12 8.20
CA PHE A 296 14.37 -26.93 7.19
C PHE A 296 14.73 -28.33 7.72
N SER A 297 14.77 -29.31 6.81
CA SER A 297 15.41 -30.59 7.11
C SER A 297 16.89 -30.36 7.42
N LYS A 298 17.55 -31.25 8.18
CA LYS A 298 18.99 -31.12 8.46
C LYS A 298 19.83 -31.00 7.17
N ARG A 299 19.43 -31.71 6.12
CA ARG A 299 20.07 -31.66 4.79
C ARG A 299 19.90 -30.29 4.13
N ASP A 300 18.69 -29.75 4.15
CA ASP A 300 18.40 -28.44 3.56
C ASP A 300 19.05 -27.32 4.37
N ALA A 301 19.04 -27.41 5.71
CA ALA A 301 19.71 -26.47 6.59
C ALA A 301 21.23 -26.43 6.34
N LYS A 302 21.87 -27.60 6.23
CA LYS A 302 23.28 -27.69 5.83
C LYS A 302 23.52 -27.05 4.47
N SER A 303 22.74 -27.42 3.46
CA SER A 303 22.86 -26.87 2.10
C SER A 303 22.67 -25.35 2.09
N PHE A 304 21.74 -24.84 2.90
CA PHE A 304 21.45 -23.43 3.05
C PHE A 304 22.65 -22.68 3.65
N ILE A 305 23.20 -23.18 4.77
CA ILE A 305 24.35 -22.55 5.44
C ILE A 305 25.58 -22.58 4.52
N GLU A 306 25.88 -23.72 3.89
CA GLU A 306 27.04 -23.85 3.01
C GLU A 306 26.93 -22.95 1.77
N SER A 307 25.71 -22.80 1.21
CA SER A 307 25.42 -21.85 0.13
C SER A 307 25.70 -20.40 0.56
N ARG A 308 25.23 -19.99 1.76
CA ARG A 308 25.39 -18.62 2.26
C ARG A 308 26.80 -18.27 2.71
N LEU A 309 27.52 -19.21 3.32
CA LEU A 309 28.89 -19.00 3.82
C LEU A 309 29.96 -19.30 2.77
N HIS A 310 29.60 -19.89 1.63
CA HIS A 310 30.53 -20.36 0.60
C HIS A 310 31.66 -21.25 1.14
N ARG A 311 31.37 -22.01 2.22
CA ARG A 311 32.30 -22.96 2.86
C ARG A 311 31.53 -24.16 3.39
N ARG A 312 32.22 -25.29 3.51
CA ARG A 312 31.65 -26.48 4.15
C ARG A 312 31.56 -26.28 5.67
N VAL A 313 30.55 -26.90 6.26
CA VAL A 313 30.32 -26.87 7.71
C VAL A 313 30.38 -28.30 8.25
N SER A 314 31.00 -28.47 9.42
CA SER A 314 31.14 -29.79 10.03
C SER A 314 29.78 -30.32 10.48
N GLU A 315 29.62 -31.65 10.55
CA GLU A 315 28.36 -32.25 11.04
C GLU A 315 28.08 -31.90 12.51
N GLU A 316 29.12 -31.64 13.30
CA GLU A 316 29.01 -31.23 14.70
C GLU A 316 28.44 -29.81 14.81
N ASP A 317 28.98 -28.86 14.03
CA ASP A 317 28.44 -27.50 13.96
C ASP A 317 26.99 -27.50 13.47
N ILE A 318 26.66 -28.29 12.43
CA ILE A 318 25.29 -28.40 11.92
C ILE A 318 24.34 -28.95 12.99
N LYS A 319 24.78 -29.92 13.80
CA LYS A 319 23.99 -30.45 14.90
C LYS A 319 23.71 -29.36 15.94
N THR A 320 24.75 -28.64 16.40
CA THR A 320 24.60 -27.55 17.36
C THR A 320 23.72 -26.42 16.82
N ILE A 321 23.89 -26.04 15.56
CA ILE A 321 23.06 -25.02 14.90
C ILE A 321 21.61 -25.49 14.81
N SER A 322 21.36 -26.75 14.45
CA SER A 322 20.01 -27.31 14.36
C SER A 322 19.31 -27.32 15.71
N GLU A 323 20.00 -27.69 16.79
CA GLU A 323 19.47 -27.69 18.16
C GLU A 323 19.09 -26.29 18.64
N LYS A 324 19.87 -25.27 18.27
CA LYS A 324 19.66 -23.88 18.71
C LYS A 324 18.65 -23.11 17.86
N THR A 325 18.60 -23.38 16.55
CA THR A 325 17.79 -22.61 15.60
C THR A 325 16.51 -23.32 15.16
N GLU A 326 16.34 -24.59 15.54
CA GLU A 326 15.30 -25.49 15.03
C GLU A 326 15.25 -25.51 13.48
N ASN A 327 16.38 -25.19 12.84
CA ASN A 327 16.50 -25.00 11.39
C ASN A 327 15.54 -23.95 10.80
N HIS A 328 15.20 -22.93 11.59
CA HIS A 328 14.35 -21.83 11.15
C HIS A 328 15.08 -20.98 10.09
N PRO A 329 14.54 -20.83 8.86
CA PRO A 329 15.24 -20.18 7.75
C PRO A 329 15.76 -18.76 8.04
N LEU A 330 14.95 -17.91 8.70
CA LEU A 330 15.42 -16.57 9.06
C LEU A 330 16.52 -16.60 10.13
N ALA A 331 16.47 -17.56 11.07
CA ALA A 331 17.48 -17.66 12.12
C ALA A 331 18.82 -18.13 11.52
N LEU A 332 18.76 -19.09 10.60
CA LEU A 332 19.92 -19.55 9.83
C LEU A 332 20.53 -18.42 8.98
N GLU A 333 19.69 -17.62 8.31
CA GLU A 333 20.14 -16.48 7.50
C GLU A 333 20.91 -15.45 8.37
N LEU A 334 20.37 -15.12 9.55
CA LEU A 334 21.02 -14.18 10.47
C LEU A 334 22.31 -14.75 11.07
N LEU A 335 22.32 -16.04 11.42
CA LEU A 335 23.53 -16.74 11.87
C LEU A 335 24.62 -16.68 10.80
N CYS A 336 24.27 -16.91 9.54
CA CYS A 336 25.21 -16.81 8.42
C CYS A 336 25.78 -15.39 8.31
N GLN A 337 24.94 -14.37 8.45
CA GLN A 337 25.37 -12.97 8.38
C GLN A 337 26.26 -12.56 9.55
N ALA A 338 25.96 -13.02 10.76
CA ALA A 338 26.81 -12.80 11.93
C ALA A 338 28.19 -13.41 11.68
N THR A 339 28.23 -14.66 11.21
CA THR A 339 29.45 -15.41 10.89
C THR A 339 30.29 -14.73 9.80
N LEU A 340 29.66 -14.18 8.76
CA LEU A 340 30.37 -13.43 7.70
C LEU A 340 31.03 -12.15 8.23
N LYS A 341 30.53 -11.58 9.34
CA LYS A 341 31.09 -10.38 9.97
C LYS A 341 32.19 -10.70 10.98
N SER A 342 32.01 -11.73 11.81
CA SER A 342 32.96 -12.13 12.87
C SER A 342 34.06 -13.08 12.39
N GLY A 343 33.84 -13.82 11.30
CA GLY A 343 34.70 -14.93 10.84
C GLY A 343 34.44 -16.26 11.55
N GLU A 344 33.79 -16.22 12.72
CA GLU A 344 33.51 -17.38 13.59
C GLU A 344 32.00 -17.57 13.78
N LEU A 345 31.59 -18.82 13.96
CA LEU A 345 30.20 -19.19 14.27
C LEU A 345 29.85 -18.69 15.69
N PRO A 346 28.79 -17.87 15.87
CA PRO A 346 28.40 -17.40 17.18
C PRO A 346 28.00 -18.56 18.12
N GLU A 347 28.50 -18.57 19.34
CA GLU A 347 28.24 -19.64 20.32
C GLU A 347 26.80 -19.69 20.89
N GLY A 348 25.85 -18.88 20.41
CA GLY A 348 24.50 -18.88 21.00
C GLY A 348 23.45 -18.10 20.23
N VAL A 349 22.99 -18.63 19.09
CA VAL A 349 21.80 -18.09 18.42
C VAL A 349 20.56 -18.70 19.06
N LEU A 350 19.91 -17.98 19.97
CA LEU A 350 18.67 -18.43 20.63
C LEU A 350 17.46 -17.81 19.92
N VAL A 351 16.53 -18.67 19.49
CA VAL A 351 15.23 -18.29 18.90
C VAL A 351 14.29 -17.84 20.02
N ALA A 352 14.58 -16.68 20.61
CA ALA A 352 13.66 -15.91 21.44
C ALA A 352 13.74 -14.45 21.01
N SER A 353 12.60 -13.77 20.92
CA SER A 353 12.49 -12.37 20.45
C SER A 353 13.46 -11.41 21.14
N GLU A 354 13.81 -11.63 22.41
CA GLU A 354 14.76 -10.81 23.18
C GLU A 354 16.25 -11.08 22.85
N SER A 355 16.62 -12.34 22.59
CA SER A 355 17.98 -12.71 22.14
C SER A 355 18.24 -12.19 20.73
N PHE A 356 17.21 -12.27 19.88
CA PHE A 356 17.24 -11.86 18.48
C PHE A 356 17.57 -10.36 18.31
N VAL A 357 16.99 -9.47 19.11
CA VAL A 357 17.33 -8.03 19.06
C VAL A 357 18.76 -7.77 19.54
N SER A 358 19.20 -8.51 20.54
CA SER A 358 20.55 -8.36 21.09
C SER A 358 21.59 -8.78 20.06
N GLU A 359 21.36 -9.87 19.33
CA GLU A 359 22.20 -10.31 18.21
C GLU A 359 22.15 -9.34 17.01
N LEU A 360 20.97 -8.81 16.67
CA LEU A 360 20.85 -7.73 15.68
C LEU A 360 21.67 -6.50 16.10
N SER A 361 21.67 -6.16 17.39
CA SER A 361 22.43 -5.01 17.91
C SER A 361 23.94 -5.21 17.84
N LEU A 362 24.42 -6.47 17.89
CA LEU A 362 25.85 -6.80 17.70
C LEU A 362 26.25 -6.78 16.22
N THR A 363 25.32 -7.10 15.33
CA THR A 363 25.59 -7.17 13.89
C THR A 363 25.37 -5.84 13.17
N LEU A 364 24.56 -4.94 13.70
CA LEU A 364 24.19 -3.67 13.09
C LEU A 364 24.94 -2.47 13.68
N SER A 365 25.21 -1.45 12.87
CA SER A 365 25.68 -0.16 13.37
C SER A 365 24.58 0.60 14.11
N GLN A 366 24.93 1.60 14.93
CA GLN A 366 23.93 2.46 15.57
C GLN A 366 23.03 3.16 14.54
N GLU A 367 23.58 3.61 13.41
CA GLU A 367 22.80 4.23 12.33
C GLU A 367 21.82 3.24 11.68
N GLU A 368 22.23 1.99 11.49
CA GLU A 368 21.38 0.90 10.98
C GLU A 368 20.23 0.59 11.94
N LEU A 369 20.52 0.50 13.24
CA LEU A 369 19.51 0.26 14.29
C LEU A 369 18.52 1.42 14.39
N GLN A 370 19.00 2.67 14.34
CA GLN A 370 18.13 3.85 14.37
C GLN A 370 17.17 3.87 13.18
N LEU A 371 17.68 3.57 11.98
CA LEU A 371 16.85 3.47 10.78
C LEU A 371 15.83 2.33 10.90
N LEU A 372 16.25 1.15 11.37
CA LEU A 372 15.34 0.00 11.50
C LEU A 372 14.29 0.21 12.59
N SER A 373 14.60 0.92 13.67
CA SER A 373 13.62 1.36 14.67
C SER A 373 12.60 2.31 14.04
N ALA A 374 13.03 3.29 13.25
CA ALA A 374 12.10 4.15 12.51
C ALA A 374 11.28 3.38 11.46
N LEU A 375 11.83 2.31 10.88
CA LEU A 375 11.12 1.45 9.95
C LEU A 375 10.16 0.49 10.67
N SER A 376 10.42 0.15 11.94
CA SER A 376 9.68 -0.90 12.64
C SER A 376 8.26 -0.48 13.05
N VAL A 377 8.04 0.83 13.24
CA VAL A 377 6.71 1.37 13.55
C VAL A 377 5.73 1.21 12.39
N PHE A 378 6.22 1.19 11.14
CA PHE A 378 5.35 1.00 9.98
C PHE A 378 4.92 -0.45 9.86
N ARG A 379 3.60 -0.70 9.80
CA ARG A 379 3.03 -2.04 9.57
C ARG A 379 3.33 -2.58 8.17
N GLU A 380 3.68 -1.69 7.25
CA GLU A 380 3.87 -1.98 5.83
C GLU A 380 5.22 -1.50 5.29
N ALA A 381 5.53 -1.92 4.06
CA ALA A 381 6.63 -1.34 3.32
C ALA A 381 6.25 0.08 2.86
N VAL A 382 7.13 1.04 3.11
CA VAL A 382 6.88 2.46 2.90
C VAL A 382 7.95 3.09 2.01
N PRO A 383 7.65 4.18 1.28
CA PRO A 383 8.67 4.88 0.50
C PRO A 383 9.71 5.52 1.42
N VAL A 384 10.89 5.80 0.87
CA VAL A 384 11.98 6.49 1.59
C VAL A 384 11.51 7.81 2.22
N ASP A 385 10.57 8.50 1.58
CA ASP A 385 10.03 9.74 2.11
C ASP A 385 9.25 9.54 3.41
N ALA A 386 8.50 8.44 3.59
CA ALA A 386 7.86 8.12 4.86
C ALA A 386 8.90 7.90 5.98
N ILE A 387 9.98 7.19 5.67
CA ILE A 387 11.07 6.90 6.61
C ILE A 387 11.71 8.21 7.08
N LYS A 388 11.94 9.17 6.17
CA LYS A 388 12.47 10.51 6.50
C LYS A 388 11.57 11.29 7.44
N TRP A 389 10.26 11.06 7.44
CA TRP A 389 9.36 11.74 8.36
C TRP A 389 9.56 11.27 9.80
N VAL A 390 9.89 9.99 10.00
CA VAL A 390 10.03 9.38 11.34
C VAL A 390 11.44 9.52 11.89
N VAL A 391 12.46 9.39 11.03
CA VAL A 391 13.86 9.54 11.42
C VAL A 391 14.17 10.98 11.80
N THR A 392 14.58 11.21 13.05
CA THR A 392 14.93 12.53 13.59
C THR A 392 16.35 12.97 13.31
N THR A 393 17.25 12.01 13.09
CA THR A 393 18.68 12.24 12.90
C THR A 393 19.03 12.29 11.41
N ARG A 394 20.11 13.00 11.08
CA ARG A 394 20.59 13.08 9.70
C ARG A 394 21.32 11.79 9.34
N LEU A 395 20.62 10.84 8.73
CA LEU A 395 21.18 9.55 8.31
C LEU A 395 21.33 9.46 6.78
N PRO A 396 22.33 8.71 6.27
CA PRO A 396 22.42 8.35 4.86
C PRO A 396 21.42 7.24 4.49
N ILE A 397 20.11 7.51 4.64
CA ILE A 397 19.01 6.54 4.58
C ILE A 397 19.12 5.58 3.39
N ARG A 398 19.33 6.09 2.16
CA ARG A 398 19.40 5.25 0.96
C ARG A 398 20.55 4.24 0.99
N ARG A 399 21.73 4.65 1.47
CA ARG A 399 22.90 3.78 1.59
C ARG A 399 22.66 2.70 2.64
N ILE A 400 22.08 3.08 3.77
CA ILE A 400 21.76 2.14 4.85
C ILE A 400 20.72 1.12 4.37
N LEU A 401 19.63 1.56 3.74
CA LEU A 401 18.62 0.66 3.16
C LEU A 401 19.21 -0.32 2.17
N GLN A 402 20.08 0.13 1.26
CA GLN A 402 20.77 -0.76 0.30
C GLN A 402 21.63 -1.82 1.00
N ASN A 403 22.33 -1.45 2.06
CA ASN A 403 23.14 -2.40 2.84
C ASN A 403 22.27 -3.42 3.57
N LEU A 404 21.19 -2.97 4.20
CA LEU A 404 20.25 -3.84 4.91
C LEU A 404 19.46 -4.76 3.94
N GLU A 405 19.18 -4.28 2.73
CA GLU A 405 18.57 -5.05 1.65
C GLU A 405 19.50 -6.16 1.14
N LYS A 406 20.78 -5.85 0.89
CA LYS A 406 21.80 -6.86 0.55
C LYS A 406 21.96 -7.93 1.63
N ARG A 407 21.71 -7.54 2.88
CA ARG A 407 21.72 -8.42 4.06
C ARG A 407 20.33 -9.03 4.33
N GLY A 408 19.34 -8.91 3.45
CA GLY A 408 18.01 -9.55 3.66
C GLY A 408 17.23 -9.12 4.91
N ILE A 409 17.70 -8.10 5.65
CA ILE A 409 17.07 -7.57 6.87
C ILE A 409 15.87 -6.68 6.49
N VAL A 410 16.05 -5.90 5.43
CA VAL A 410 15.00 -5.07 4.83
C VAL A 410 14.62 -5.68 3.49
N LYS A 411 13.32 -5.73 3.21
CA LYS A 411 12.78 -6.11 1.90
C LYS A 411 12.46 -4.85 1.11
N ARG A 412 12.79 -4.88 -0.18
CA ARG A 412 12.40 -3.85 -1.14
C ARG A 412 11.37 -4.41 -2.11
N ARG A 413 10.32 -3.65 -2.39
CA ARG A 413 9.31 -3.96 -3.42
C ARG A 413 8.88 -2.65 -4.06
N GLY A 414 9.15 -2.46 -5.34
CA GLY A 414 8.62 -1.27 -6.02
C GLY A 414 9.16 0.07 -5.52
N GLY A 415 10.35 0.08 -4.91
CA GLY A 415 10.89 1.27 -4.23
C GLY A 415 10.32 1.55 -2.83
N LEU A 416 9.44 0.67 -2.34
CA LEU A 416 9.00 0.62 -0.94
C LEU A 416 9.95 -0.27 -0.14
N TYR A 417 10.17 0.08 1.12
CA TYR A 417 11.06 -0.62 2.04
C TYR A 417 10.29 -1.04 3.29
N GLY A 418 10.47 -2.27 3.73
CA GLY A 418 9.89 -2.76 4.98
C GLY A 418 10.82 -3.74 5.68
N ALA A 419 10.84 -3.71 7.00
CA ALA A 419 11.57 -4.72 7.78
C ALA A 419 10.88 -6.09 7.67
N HIS A 420 11.65 -7.17 7.77
CA HIS A 420 11.06 -8.51 7.93
C HIS A 420 10.17 -8.54 9.19
N SER A 421 9.02 -9.21 9.16
CA SER A 421 8.04 -9.15 10.25
C SER A 421 8.60 -9.48 11.64
N LEU A 422 9.40 -10.54 11.77
CA LEU A 422 10.09 -10.87 13.03
C LEU A 422 11.05 -9.77 13.48
N ILE A 423 11.81 -9.17 12.56
CA ILE A 423 12.74 -8.07 12.86
C ILE A 423 11.97 -6.84 13.30
N ARG A 424 10.87 -6.54 12.60
CA ARG A 424 9.94 -5.47 12.94
C ARG A 424 9.41 -5.65 14.35
N GLU A 425 8.82 -6.80 14.65
CA GLU A 425 8.19 -7.12 15.93
C GLU A 425 9.20 -7.07 17.09
N ALA A 426 10.38 -7.66 16.89
CA ALA A 426 11.45 -7.66 17.88
C ALA A 426 11.96 -6.23 18.17
N LEU A 427 12.21 -5.41 17.14
CA LEU A 427 12.68 -4.03 17.32
C LEU A 427 11.59 -3.09 17.83
N TYR A 428 10.35 -3.30 17.39
CA TYR A 428 9.21 -2.50 17.82
C TYR A 428 9.00 -2.59 19.34
N ASN A 429 9.01 -3.80 19.89
CA ASN A 429 8.82 -4.02 21.32
C ASN A 429 9.93 -3.38 22.19
N LYS A 430 11.14 -3.19 21.64
CA LYS A 430 12.28 -2.65 22.38
C LYS A 430 12.53 -1.16 22.15
N MET A 431 12.21 -0.65 20.96
CA MET A 431 12.62 0.68 20.49
C MET A 431 11.50 1.52 19.87
N GLY A 432 10.29 0.99 19.74
CA GLY A 432 9.14 1.77 19.27
C GLY A 432 8.84 2.90 20.25
N SER A 433 8.61 4.10 19.74
CA SER A 433 8.27 5.25 20.57
C SER A 433 6.99 5.96 20.12
N PRO A 434 6.22 6.54 21.05
CA PRO A 434 5.06 7.38 20.72
C PRO A 434 5.41 8.54 19.76
N GLU A 435 6.62 9.07 19.87
CA GLU A 435 7.12 10.15 19.00
C GLU A 435 7.27 9.68 17.53
N GLN A 436 7.75 8.45 17.31
CA GLN A 436 7.83 7.85 15.98
C GLN A 436 6.43 7.62 15.39
N HIS A 437 5.49 7.15 16.22
CA HIS A 437 4.09 7.00 15.83
C HIS A 437 3.43 8.33 15.46
N SER A 438 3.61 9.39 16.25
CA SER A 438 3.07 10.72 15.95
C SER A 438 3.58 11.27 14.60
N ARG A 439 4.86 11.04 14.28
CA ARG A 439 5.45 11.41 12.98
C ARG A 439 4.90 10.57 11.84
N ALA A 440 4.76 9.27 12.03
CA ALA A 440 4.14 8.38 11.04
C ALA A 440 2.68 8.77 10.77
N ALA A 441 1.91 9.08 11.82
CA ALA A 441 0.54 9.58 11.70
C ALA A 441 0.48 10.87 10.87
N SER A 442 1.38 11.82 11.14
CA SER A 442 1.48 13.09 10.40
C SER A 442 1.83 12.88 8.92
N TYR A 443 2.70 11.91 8.62
CA TYR A 443 3.01 11.52 7.25
C TYR A 443 1.78 10.98 6.53
N TYR A 444 1.09 10.01 7.12
CA TYR A 444 -0.09 9.39 6.50
C TYR A 444 -1.25 10.36 6.36
N ARG A 445 -1.48 11.22 7.36
CA ARG A 445 -2.49 12.28 7.31
C ARG A 445 -2.26 13.25 6.14
N LYS A 446 -1.00 13.52 5.80
CA LYS A 446 -0.65 14.37 4.66
C LYS A 446 -1.03 13.75 3.31
N LEU A 447 -1.08 12.42 3.19
CA LEU A 447 -1.45 11.75 1.94
C LEU A 447 -2.95 11.90 1.62
N ALA A 448 -3.77 12.10 2.66
CA ALA A 448 -5.16 12.54 2.56
C ALA A 448 -6.12 11.61 1.77
N ASP A 449 -5.69 10.37 1.49
CA ASP A 449 -6.55 9.27 1.04
C ASP A 449 -7.10 8.47 2.24
N THR A 450 -8.23 7.81 2.04
CA THR A 450 -8.97 7.10 3.11
C THR A 450 -8.13 6.03 3.79
N ARG A 451 -7.37 5.24 3.04
CA ARG A 451 -6.56 4.15 3.60
C ARG A 451 -5.38 4.67 4.40
N SER A 452 -4.66 5.66 3.88
CA SER A 452 -3.63 6.36 4.66
C SER A 452 -4.24 6.99 5.91
N THR A 453 -5.48 7.48 5.84
CA THR A 453 -6.16 8.05 7.01
C THR A 453 -6.48 6.99 8.08
N LEU A 454 -6.84 5.76 7.67
CA LEU A 454 -6.96 4.61 8.59
C LEU A 454 -5.62 4.21 9.19
N GLU A 455 -4.52 4.27 8.43
CA GLU A 455 -3.16 4.07 8.98
C GLU A 455 -2.77 5.20 9.95
N ALA A 456 -3.12 6.45 9.64
CA ALA A 456 -2.88 7.58 10.52
C ALA A 456 -3.63 7.42 11.85
N LEU A 457 -4.88 6.92 11.82
CA LEU A 457 -5.67 6.61 13.00
C LEU A 457 -4.96 5.60 13.91
N TYR A 458 -4.46 4.50 13.35
CA TYR A 458 -3.65 3.52 14.10
C TYR A 458 -2.42 4.18 14.72
N HIS A 459 -1.69 4.99 13.96
CA HIS A 459 -0.48 5.64 14.48
C HIS A 459 -0.78 6.70 15.55
N TYR A 460 -1.88 7.47 15.44
CA TYR A 460 -2.27 8.40 16.50
C TYR A 460 -2.62 7.68 17.79
N ALA A 461 -3.29 6.53 17.69
CA ALA A 461 -3.62 5.70 18.84
C ALA A 461 -2.39 5.14 19.55
N GLU A 462 -1.47 4.52 18.81
CA GLU A 462 -0.20 4.02 19.38
C GLU A 462 0.70 5.15 19.92
N ALA A 463 0.49 6.39 19.47
CA ALA A 463 1.14 7.56 20.05
C ALA A 463 0.47 8.08 21.33
N GLY A 464 -0.70 7.56 21.71
CA GLY A 464 -1.53 8.08 22.80
C GLY A 464 -2.16 9.45 22.49
N ASP A 465 -2.26 9.83 21.22
CA ASP A 465 -2.82 11.12 20.79
C ASP A 465 -4.33 11.03 20.56
N SER A 466 -5.09 11.06 21.66
CA SER A 466 -6.56 10.98 21.63
C SER A 466 -7.19 12.12 20.82
N ALA A 467 -6.58 13.30 20.78
CA ALA A 467 -7.07 14.42 19.98
C ALA A 467 -6.92 14.13 18.49
N GLY A 468 -5.74 13.64 18.07
CA GLY A 468 -5.47 13.18 16.70
C GLY A 468 -6.40 12.05 16.27
N VAL A 469 -6.68 11.08 17.15
CA VAL A 469 -7.65 10.00 16.91
C VAL A 469 -9.05 10.55 16.63
N LEU A 470 -9.59 11.38 17.54
CA LEU A 470 -10.96 11.92 17.42
C LEU A 470 -11.13 12.80 16.18
N ASP A 471 -10.14 13.63 15.90
CA ASP A 471 -10.12 14.49 14.72
C ASP A 471 -10.08 13.66 13.43
N THR A 472 -9.25 12.61 13.40
CA THR A 472 -9.15 11.70 12.25
C THR A 472 -10.47 10.97 12.01
N ILE A 473 -11.11 10.41 13.05
CA ILE A 473 -12.41 9.74 12.94
C ILE A 473 -13.47 10.68 12.37
N LYS A 474 -13.56 11.91 12.89
CA LYS A 474 -14.53 12.91 12.41
C LYS A 474 -14.32 13.25 10.93
N CYS A 475 -13.06 13.37 10.51
CA CYS A 475 -12.73 13.70 9.12
C CYS A 475 -12.98 12.55 8.16
N CYS A 476 -12.77 11.29 8.57
CA CYS A 476 -12.81 10.15 7.65
C CYS A 476 -14.07 9.31 7.70
N TRP A 477 -14.97 9.52 8.67
CA TRP A 477 -16.15 8.67 8.88
C TRP A 477 -17.00 8.51 7.61
N ASP A 478 -17.49 9.61 7.03
CA ASP A 478 -18.37 9.56 5.86
C ASP A 478 -17.67 8.90 4.67
N SER A 479 -16.45 9.33 4.36
CA SER A 479 -15.66 8.78 3.25
C SER A 479 -15.29 7.31 3.42
N ALA A 480 -14.94 6.87 4.64
CA ALA A 480 -14.69 5.46 4.93
C ALA A 480 -15.96 4.63 4.73
N THR A 481 -17.14 5.14 5.10
CA THR A 481 -18.40 4.42 4.86
C THR A 481 -18.76 4.36 3.38
N GLU A 482 -18.64 5.47 2.65
CA GLU A 482 -18.91 5.54 1.20
C GLU A 482 -17.97 4.63 0.40
N GLN A 483 -16.71 4.53 0.82
CA GLN A 483 -15.68 3.69 0.19
C GLN A 483 -15.62 2.27 0.76
N GLY A 484 -16.62 1.84 1.55
CA GLY A 484 -16.77 0.47 2.04
C GLY A 484 -15.70 0.00 3.04
N PHE A 485 -15.09 0.91 3.79
CA PHE A 485 -14.17 0.63 4.90
C PHE A 485 -14.87 0.71 6.27
N SER A 486 -16.21 0.70 6.32
CA SER A 486 -16.97 0.85 7.58
C SER A 486 -16.66 -0.24 8.61
N GLU A 487 -16.58 -1.50 8.21
CA GLU A 487 -16.26 -2.61 9.12
C GLU A 487 -14.83 -2.52 9.65
N VAL A 488 -13.89 -2.14 8.79
CA VAL A 488 -12.48 -1.90 9.14
C VAL A 488 -12.36 -0.77 10.15
N LEU A 489 -13.03 0.36 9.91
CA LEU A 489 -13.04 1.51 10.81
C LEU A 489 -13.66 1.14 12.17
N SER A 490 -14.78 0.41 12.17
CA SER A 490 -15.42 -0.06 13.41
C SER A 490 -14.49 -0.95 14.24
N LYS A 491 -13.79 -1.91 13.61
CA LYS A 491 -12.85 -2.79 14.31
C LYS A 491 -11.64 -2.04 14.88
N LEU A 492 -11.14 -1.06 14.14
CA LEU A 492 -10.09 -0.18 14.66
C LEU A 492 -10.61 0.55 15.90
N ILE A 493 -11.77 1.21 15.84
CA ILE A 493 -12.37 1.92 16.98
C ILE A 493 -12.59 0.98 18.17
N ASP A 494 -13.13 -0.22 17.96
CA ASP A 494 -13.32 -1.21 19.03
C ASP A 494 -12.01 -1.61 19.70
N THR A 495 -10.93 -1.70 18.93
CA THR A 495 -9.59 -1.98 19.44
C THR A 495 -9.08 -0.82 20.28
N LEU A 496 -9.32 0.43 19.84
CA LEU A 496 -8.96 1.65 20.57
C LEU A 496 -9.71 1.76 21.91
N LEU A 497 -11.01 1.45 21.93
CA LEU A 497 -11.83 1.50 23.13
C LEU A 497 -11.45 0.44 24.18
N ARG A 498 -10.68 -0.58 23.79
CA ARG A 498 -10.18 -1.63 24.69
C ARG A 498 -8.78 -1.33 25.24
N GLN A 499 -8.10 -0.29 24.75
CA GLN A 499 -6.82 0.12 25.31
C GLN A 499 -7.06 0.82 26.67
N PRO A 500 -6.25 0.49 27.70
CA PRO A 500 -6.46 0.93 29.08
C PRO A 500 -6.26 2.42 29.34
#